data_AF-A0A562M136-F1
#
_entry.id   AF-A0A562M136-F1
#
_cell.length_a   1.000
_cell.length_b   1.000
_cell.length_c   1.000
_cell.angle_alpha   90.00
_cell.angle_beta   90.00
_cell.angle_gamma   90.00
#
_symmetry.space_group_name_H-M   'P 1'
#
loop_
_entity.id
_entity.type
_entity.pdbx_description
1 polymer ?
#
loop_
_entity_poly.entity_id
_entity_poly.type
_entity_poly.pdbx_seq_one_letter_code
_entity_poly.pdbx_strand_id
1 'polypeptide(L)'
;DLGFIYVELVNFVKAEAELVNDLDRWLYVLKNMSSLNGLSTYLRKPIFEKLFQLAEYSKLKPEEREMYNVSLRNKWDAESIRSSQEEQLKRAREKAMAEGKAEGRAEGKAEGEVIGKAEGKAEIIKNLLSSNKCSISEIAELANVTVEFVNEVQAEIAKYGHG
;
A
#
# COMPACT_ATOMS: atom_id res chain seq x y z
N ASP A 1 2.95 20.39 48.69
CA ASP A 1 1.53 19.97 48.65
C ASP A 1 1.38 18.64 47.92
N LEU A 2 0.85 17.62 48.61
CA LEU A 2 0.40 16.39 47.95
C LEU A 2 -1.06 16.59 47.52
N GLY A 3 -1.31 16.65 46.23
CA GLY A 3 -2.65 16.53 45.67
C GLY A 3 -3.05 15.06 45.62
N PHE A 4 -4.19 14.71 46.20
CA PHE A 4 -4.78 13.38 46.06
C PHE A 4 -5.93 13.44 45.07
N ILE A 5 -6.00 12.45 44.18
CA ILE A 5 -7.12 12.23 43.27
C ILE A 5 -7.82 10.96 43.73
N TYR A 6 -9.11 11.07 44.06
CA TYR A 6 -9.96 9.94 44.44
C TYR A 6 -10.81 9.54 43.26
N VAL A 7 -10.91 8.23 43.03
CA VAL A 7 -11.71 7.66 41.94
C VAL A 7 -12.67 6.63 42.53
N GLU A 8 -13.97 6.86 42.34
CA GLU A 8 -15.04 5.98 42.84
C GLU A 8 -15.58 5.09 41.73
N LEU A 9 -15.26 3.78 41.79
CA LEU A 9 -15.71 2.80 40.80
C LEU A 9 -17.24 2.58 40.78
N VAL A 10 -17.92 2.87 41.90
CA VAL A 10 -19.38 2.71 42.00
C VAL A 10 -20.10 3.62 40.99
N ASN A 11 -19.62 4.85 40.84
CA ASN A 11 -20.22 5.85 39.94
C ASN A 11 -19.89 5.62 38.45
N PHE A 12 -18.98 4.69 38.14
CA PHE A 12 -18.63 4.36 36.76
C PHE A 12 -19.69 3.43 36.13
N VAL A 13 -20.61 3.97 35.34
CA VAL A 13 -21.77 3.23 34.79
C VAL A 13 -21.70 2.94 33.28
N LYS A 14 -20.60 3.32 32.62
CA LYS A 14 -20.43 3.15 31.17
C LYS A 14 -20.37 1.67 30.78
N ALA A 15 -21.08 1.32 29.71
CA ALA A 15 -20.99 0.03 29.05
C ALA A 15 -19.76 -0.04 28.11
N GLU A 16 -19.42 -1.25 27.64
CA GLU A 16 -18.24 -1.47 26.81
C GLU A 16 -18.22 -0.64 25.51
N ALA A 17 -19.39 -0.43 24.89
CA ALA A 17 -19.54 0.38 23.69
C ALA A 17 -19.33 1.89 23.93
N GLU A 18 -19.35 2.32 25.19
CA GLU A 18 -19.25 3.73 25.60
C GLU A 18 -17.83 4.08 26.09
N LEU A 19 -16.87 3.16 25.98
CA LEU A 19 -15.49 3.35 26.43
C LEU A 19 -14.67 4.17 25.42
N VAL A 20 -14.52 5.46 25.71
CA VAL A 20 -13.85 6.41 24.80
C VAL A 20 -12.35 6.46 25.04
N ASN A 21 -11.92 6.61 26.29
CA ASN A 21 -10.52 6.85 26.66
C ASN A 21 -9.91 5.72 27.51
N ASP A 22 -8.59 5.77 27.73
CA ASP A 22 -7.90 4.71 28.45
C ASP A 22 -8.29 4.64 29.94
N LEU A 23 -8.65 5.77 30.56
CA LEU A 23 -9.17 5.78 31.94
C LEU A 23 -10.50 5.02 32.02
N ASP A 24 -11.42 5.25 31.08
CA ASP A 24 -12.69 4.52 31.01
C ASP A 24 -12.44 3.01 30.90
N ARG A 25 -11.46 2.60 30.08
CA ARG A 25 -11.07 1.19 29.94
C ARG A 25 -10.51 0.61 31.24
N TRP A 26 -9.64 1.36 31.93
CA TRP A 26 -9.10 0.96 33.23
C TRP A 26 -10.20 0.80 34.29
N LEU A 27 -11.10 1.77 34.40
CA LEU A 27 -12.20 1.71 35.38
C LEU A 27 -13.19 0.61 35.06
N TYR A 28 -13.49 0.39 33.77
CA TYR A 28 -14.34 -0.72 33.32
C TYR A 28 -13.74 -2.08 33.67
N VAL A 29 -12.44 -2.28 33.39
CA VAL A 29 -11.73 -3.52 33.72
C VAL A 29 -11.68 -3.74 35.22
N LEU A 30 -11.33 -2.71 36.01
CA LEU A 30 -11.27 -2.82 37.48
C LEU A 30 -12.64 -3.10 38.10
N LYS A 31 -13.71 -2.47 37.60
CA LYS A 31 -15.08 -2.68 38.09
C LYS A 31 -15.62 -4.07 37.78
N ASN A 32 -15.33 -4.61 36.59
CA ASN A 32 -15.91 -5.86 36.11
C ASN A 32 -14.95 -7.06 36.20
N MET A 33 -13.80 -6.91 36.86
CA MET A 33 -12.71 -7.90 36.86
C MET A 33 -13.15 -9.30 37.29
N SER A 34 -14.09 -9.41 38.23
CA SER A 34 -14.60 -10.71 38.73
C SER A 34 -15.58 -11.41 37.79
N SER A 35 -16.19 -10.68 36.85
CA SER A 35 -17.22 -11.19 35.93
C SER A 35 -16.76 -11.26 34.46
N LEU A 36 -15.55 -10.76 34.16
CA LEU A 36 -14.97 -10.83 32.82
C LEU A 36 -14.44 -12.25 32.53
N ASN A 37 -15.11 -12.95 31.62
CA ASN A 37 -14.70 -14.28 31.11
C ASN A 37 -13.63 -14.22 30.00
N GLY A 38 -13.06 -13.04 29.77
CA GLY A 38 -12.04 -12.78 28.75
C GLY A 38 -11.94 -11.30 28.40
N LEU A 39 -10.81 -10.91 27.81
CA LEU A 39 -10.64 -9.57 27.25
C LEU A 39 -11.37 -9.48 25.91
N SER A 40 -12.31 -8.54 25.80
CA SER A 40 -12.90 -8.21 24.51
C SER A 40 -11.85 -7.64 23.56
N THR A 41 -12.13 -7.64 22.25
CA THR A 41 -11.21 -7.14 21.22
C THR A 41 -10.73 -5.71 21.48
N TYR A 42 -11.57 -4.88 22.11
CA TYR A 42 -11.31 -3.48 22.45
C TYR A 42 -10.42 -3.31 23.69
N LEU A 43 -10.33 -4.32 24.55
CA LEU A 43 -9.53 -4.33 25.78
C LEU A 43 -8.24 -5.15 25.64
N ARG A 44 -7.98 -5.77 24.48
CA ARG A 44 -6.71 -6.41 24.12
C ARG A 44 -5.60 -5.40 23.84
N LYS A 45 -5.22 -4.62 24.87
CA LYS A 45 -3.96 -3.88 24.88
C LYS A 45 -2.93 -4.68 25.68
N PRO A 46 -1.64 -4.63 25.29
CA PRO A 46 -0.57 -5.37 25.98
C PRO A 46 -0.50 -5.16 27.50
N ILE A 47 -0.96 -4.01 27.99
CA ILE A 47 -0.95 -3.69 29.42
C ILE A 47 -2.09 -4.37 30.20
N PHE A 48 -3.26 -4.55 29.59
CA PHE A 48 -4.38 -5.27 30.19
C PHE A 48 -4.15 -6.79 30.16
N GLU A 49 -3.46 -7.28 29.14
CA GLU A 49 -3.02 -8.67 29.09
C GLU A 49 -2.03 -9.00 30.21
N LYS A 50 -1.04 -8.11 30.45
CA LYS A 50 -0.12 -8.25 31.60
C LYS A 50 -0.85 -8.21 32.95
N LEU A 51 -1.86 -7.36 33.08
CA LEU A 51 -2.68 -7.27 34.30
C LEU A 51 -3.47 -8.57 34.54
N PHE A 52 -4.14 -9.09 33.52
CA PHE A 52 -4.88 -10.37 33.60
C PHE A 52 -3.94 -11.54 33.88
N GLN A 53 -2.78 -11.58 33.22
CA GLN A 53 -1.75 -12.60 33.50
C GLN A 53 -1.32 -12.56 34.97
N LEU A 54 -1.09 -11.38 35.55
CA LEU A 54 -0.70 -11.25 36.96
C LEU A 54 -1.83 -11.68 37.92
N ALA A 55 -3.08 -11.32 37.60
CA ALA A 55 -4.25 -11.68 38.39
C ALA A 55 -4.56 -13.19 38.32
N GLU A 56 -4.49 -13.81 37.14
CA GLU A 56 -4.68 -15.26 36.96
C GLU A 56 -3.51 -16.06 37.60
N TYR A 57 -2.27 -15.60 37.46
CA TYR A 57 -1.08 -16.25 38.04
C TYR A 57 -1.17 -16.38 39.57
N SER A 58 -1.78 -15.39 40.24
CA SER A 58 -1.92 -15.39 41.70
C SER A 58 -2.92 -16.42 42.26
N LYS A 59 -3.74 -17.05 41.40
CA LYS A 59 -4.76 -18.04 41.80
C LYS A 59 -4.52 -19.49 41.32
N LEU A 60 -3.53 -19.75 40.46
CA LEU A 60 -3.35 -21.05 39.79
C LEU A 60 -2.40 -22.02 40.52
N LYS A 61 -2.73 -23.32 40.50
CA LYS A 61 -1.83 -24.40 40.95
C LYS A 61 -0.66 -24.59 39.94
N PRO A 62 0.48 -25.17 40.36
CA PRO A 62 1.67 -25.26 39.52
C PRO A 62 1.48 -25.98 38.16
N GLU A 63 0.63 -27.01 38.10
CA GLU A 63 0.37 -27.79 36.89
C GLU A 63 -0.47 -27.02 35.86
N GLU A 64 -1.49 -26.30 36.33
CA GLU A 64 -2.36 -25.45 35.51
C GLU A 64 -1.57 -24.28 34.90
N ARG A 65 -0.57 -23.78 35.65
CA ARG A 65 0.36 -22.73 35.21
C ARG A 65 1.23 -23.19 34.04
N GLU A 66 1.73 -24.42 34.08
CA GLU A 66 2.55 -24.96 32.99
C GLU A 66 1.75 -25.18 31.71
N MET A 67 0.55 -25.77 31.83
CA MET A 67 -0.38 -25.91 30.69
C MET A 67 -0.75 -24.55 30.08
N TYR A 68 -1.00 -23.55 30.93
CA TYR A 68 -1.30 -22.20 30.49
C TYR A 68 -0.13 -21.56 29.72
N ASN A 69 1.10 -21.66 30.24
CA ASN A 69 2.30 -21.16 29.58
C ASN A 69 2.55 -21.81 28.22
N VAL A 70 2.37 -23.13 28.12
CA VAL A 70 2.48 -23.86 26.84
C VAL A 70 1.43 -23.38 25.84
N SER A 71 0.19 -23.17 26.29
CA SER A 71 -0.88 -22.67 25.42
C SER A 71 -0.62 -21.25 24.90
N LEU A 72 -0.05 -20.38 25.75
CA LEU A 72 0.36 -19.03 25.40
C LEU A 72 1.49 -19.02 24.39
N ARG A 73 2.53 -19.83 24.63
CA ARG A 73 3.66 -19.97 23.72
C ARG A 73 3.19 -20.43 22.33
N ASN A 74 2.35 -21.46 22.28
CA ASN A 74 1.83 -21.97 21.01
C ASN A 74 1.01 -20.91 20.24
N LYS A 75 0.23 -20.08 20.95
CA LYS A 75 -0.50 -18.96 20.34
C LYS A 75 0.46 -17.90 19.79
N TRP A 76 1.49 -17.54 20.54
CA TRP A 76 2.49 -16.56 20.10
C TRP A 76 3.33 -17.06 18.94
N ASP A 77 3.71 -18.33 18.92
CA ASP A 77 4.43 -18.93 17.80
C ASP A 77 3.58 -18.92 16.53
N ALA A 78 2.30 -19.29 16.63
CA ALA A 78 1.37 -19.24 15.50
C ALA A 78 1.14 -17.82 14.97
N GLU A 79 0.99 -16.83 15.88
CA GLU A 79 0.81 -15.43 15.52
C GLU A 79 2.07 -14.84 14.87
N SER A 80 3.25 -15.16 15.41
CA SER A 80 4.55 -14.75 14.86
C SER A 80 4.76 -15.28 13.43
N ILE A 81 4.42 -16.56 13.20
CA ILE A 81 4.48 -17.17 11.87
C ILE A 81 3.52 -16.46 10.90
N ARG A 82 2.28 -16.20 11.32
CA ARG A 82 1.28 -15.52 10.47
C ARG A 82 1.72 -14.10 10.12
N SER A 83 2.15 -13.32 11.11
CA SER A 83 2.62 -11.94 10.90
C SER A 83 3.83 -11.89 9.96
N SER A 84 4.77 -12.83 10.09
CA SER A 84 5.94 -12.92 9.20
C SER A 84 5.52 -13.21 7.75
N GLN A 85 4.57 -14.13 7.55
CA GLN A 85 4.05 -14.43 6.21
C GLN A 85 3.31 -13.24 5.58
N GLU A 86 2.47 -12.55 6.36
CA GLU A 86 1.75 -11.35 5.89
C GLU A 86 2.74 -10.23 5.49
N GLU A 87 3.79 -10.01 6.29
CA GLU A 87 4.80 -9.00 5.99
C GLU A 87 5.60 -9.36 4.73
N GLN A 88 5.99 -10.63 4.57
CA GLN A 88 6.66 -11.10 3.35
C GLN A 88 5.78 -10.93 2.12
N LEU A 89 4.50 -11.28 2.20
CA LEU A 89 3.56 -11.11 1.09
C LEU A 89 3.36 -9.63 0.74
N LYS A 90 3.28 -8.77 1.75
CA LYS A 90 3.19 -7.31 1.56
C LYS A 90 4.42 -6.78 0.83
N ARG A 91 5.63 -7.12 1.29
CA ARG A 91 6.89 -6.72 0.64
C ARG A 91 6.98 -7.23 -0.79
N ALA A 92 6.55 -8.48 -1.04
CA ALA A 92 6.54 -9.05 -2.39
C ALA A 92 5.59 -8.28 -3.33
N ARG A 93 4.38 -7.93 -2.87
CA ARG A 93 3.43 -7.13 -3.65
C ARG A 93 3.95 -5.72 -3.94
N GLU A 94 4.52 -5.07 -2.94
CA GLU A 94 5.10 -3.73 -3.09
C GLU A 94 6.24 -3.73 -4.12
N LYS A 95 7.13 -4.73 -4.04
CA LYS A 95 8.23 -4.91 -5.00
C LYS A 95 7.70 -5.16 -6.42
N ALA A 96 6.75 -6.08 -6.59
CA ALA A 96 6.18 -6.39 -7.90
C ALA A 96 5.47 -5.17 -8.53
N MET A 97 4.76 -4.38 -7.73
CA MET A 97 4.11 -3.16 -8.22
C MET A 97 5.13 -2.08 -8.61
N ALA A 98 6.20 -1.93 -7.82
CA ALA A 98 7.28 -0.98 -8.12
C ALA A 98 8.01 -1.36 -9.42
N GLU A 99 8.35 -2.64 -9.60
CA GLU A 99 8.99 -3.16 -10.81
C GLU A 99 8.10 -2.99 -12.04
N GLY A 100 6.83 -3.41 -11.97
CA GLY A 100 5.90 -3.27 -13.10
C GLY A 100 5.64 -1.81 -13.48
N LYS A 101 5.61 -0.88 -12.52
CA LYS A 101 5.49 0.55 -12.80
C LYS A 101 6.75 1.14 -13.44
N ALA A 102 7.94 0.65 -13.05
CA ALA A 102 9.19 1.09 -13.62
C ALA A 102 9.34 0.60 -15.06
N GLU A 103 9.05 -0.68 -15.31
CA GLU A 103 9.06 -1.30 -16.63
C GLU A 103 8.07 -0.62 -17.59
N GLY A 104 6.79 -0.51 -17.21
CA GLY A 104 5.78 0.12 -18.06
C GLY A 104 6.08 1.60 -18.37
N ARG A 105 6.74 2.32 -17.45
CA ARG A 105 7.20 3.69 -17.73
C ARG A 105 8.38 3.70 -18.72
N ALA A 106 9.30 2.77 -18.58
CA ALA A 106 10.47 2.68 -19.47
C ALA A 106 10.04 2.32 -20.89
N GLU A 107 9.18 1.31 -21.04
CA GLU A 107 8.60 0.90 -22.32
C GLU A 107 7.81 2.04 -22.96
N GLY A 108 6.87 2.65 -22.23
CA GLY A 108 6.07 3.75 -22.76
C GLY A 108 6.89 4.97 -23.15
N LYS A 109 8.01 5.25 -22.46
CA LYS A 109 8.94 6.31 -22.84
C LYS A 109 9.70 5.95 -24.12
N ALA A 110 10.19 4.72 -24.24
CA ALA A 110 10.92 4.26 -25.42
C ALA A 110 10.03 4.25 -26.66
N GLU A 111 8.81 3.70 -26.56
CA GLU A 111 7.82 3.71 -27.63
C GLU A 111 7.43 5.14 -28.03
N GLY A 112 7.13 5.99 -27.04
CA GLY A 112 6.78 7.39 -27.28
C GLY A 112 7.91 8.20 -27.94
N GLU A 113 9.17 7.92 -27.62
CA GLU A 113 10.31 8.57 -28.25
C GLU A 113 10.49 8.14 -29.72
N VAL A 114 10.27 6.86 -30.04
CA VAL A 114 10.33 6.35 -31.42
C VAL A 114 9.19 6.94 -32.25
N ILE A 115 7.96 6.90 -31.74
CA ILE A 115 6.78 7.45 -32.42
C ILE A 115 6.95 8.95 -32.63
N GLY A 116 7.32 9.70 -31.58
CA GLY A 116 7.48 11.15 -31.66
C GLY A 116 8.59 11.58 -32.64
N LYS A 117 9.70 10.82 -32.73
CA LYS A 117 10.74 11.08 -33.74
C LYS A 117 10.24 10.82 -35.16
N ALA A 118 9.46 9.76 -35.37
CA ALA A 118 8.90 9.44 -36.68
C ALA A 118 7.85 10.48 -37.12
N GLU A 119 6.94 10.86 -36.21
CA GLU A 119 5.92 11.90 -36.45
C GLU A 119 6.57 13.25 -36.75
N GLY A 120 7.57 13.67 -35.96
CA GLY A 120 8.29 14.92 -36.20
C GLY A 120 9.01 14.95 -37.54
N LYS A 121 9.62 13.83 -37.97
CA LYS A 121 10.20 13.70 -39.31
C LYS A 121 9.14 13.78 -40.41
N ALA A 122 8.00 13.10 -40.23
CA ALA A 122 6.90 13.16 -41.19
C ALA A 122 6.31 14.57 -41.33
N GLU A 123 6.21 15.33 -40.24
CA GLU A 123 5.73 16.72 -40.27
C GLU A 123 6.70 17.66 -41.00
N ILE A 124 8.02 17.50 -40.81
CA ILE A 124 9.04 18.23 -41.58
C ILE A 124 8.91 17.93 -43.07
N ILE A 125 8.75 16.65 -43.44
CA ILE A 125 8.55 16.23 -44.84
C ILE A 125 7.29 16.85 -45.43
N LYS A 126 6.16 16.83 -44.71
CA LYS A 126 4.89 17.46 -45.12
C LYS A 126 5.08 18.95 -45.43
N ASN A 127 5.79 19.66 -44.57
CA ASN A 127 6.07 21.10 -44.74
C ASN A 127 6.97 21.37 -45.95
N LEU A 128 8.01 20.55 -46.15
CA LEU A 128 8.92 20.69 -47.29
C LEU A 128 8.26 20.36 -48.63
N LEU A 129 7.46 19.28 -48.69
CA LEU A 129 6.67 18.93 -49.88
C LEU A 129 5.69 20.06 -50.25
N SER A 130 5.01 20.64 -49.26
CA SER A 130 4.08 21.75 -49.48
C SER A 130 4.77 23.03 -49.99
N SER A 131 6.07 23.20 -49.73
CA SER A 131 6.83 24.35 -50.19
C SER A 131 7.19 24.32 -51.68
N ASN A 132 7.10 23.16 -52.34
CA ASN A 132 7.46 22.93 -53.76
C ASN A 132 8.85 23.45 -54.18
N LYS A 133 9.77 23.63 -53.23
CA LYS A 133 11.12 24.19 -53.47
C LYS A 133 12.24 23.15 -53.45
N CYS A 134 11.95 21.93 -53.01
CA CYS A 134 12.93 20.86 -52.87
C CYS A 134 12.47 19.63 -53.65
N SER A 135 13.41 18.91 -54.25
CA SER A 135 13.18 17.60 -54.82
C SER A 135 13.02 16.53 -53.74
N ILE A 136 12.42 15.40 -54.08
CA ILE A 136 12.21 14.26 -53.15
C ILE A 136 13.55 13.77 -52.56
N SER A 137 14.61 13.76 -53.37
CA SER A 137 15.95 13.36 -52.93
C SER A 137 16.54 14.34 -51.91
N GLU A 138 16.40 15.66 -52.13
CA GLU A 138 16.86 16.68 -51.19
C GLU A 138 16.07 16.66 -49.87
N ILE A 139 14.76 16.37 -49.93
CA ILE A 139 13.92 16.23 -48.73
C ILE A 139 14.35 15.01 -47.91
N ALA A 140 14.66 13.89 -48.57
CA ALA A 140 15.15 12.68 -47.90
C ALA A 140 16.48 12.95 -47.17
N GLU A 141 17.41 13.67 -47.81
CA GLU A 141 18.67 14.08 -47.19
C GLU A 141 18.46 15.06 -46.02
N LEU A 142 17.64 16.10 -46.20
CA LEU A 142 17.38 17.12 -45.17
C LEU A 142 16.69 16.55 -43.92
N ALA A 143 15.75 15.62 -44.10
CA ALA A 143 15.05 14.97 -43.00
C ALA A 143 15.80 13.74 -42.44
N ASN A 144 16.93 13.37 -43.07
CA ASN A 144 17.72 12.16 -42.77
C ASN A 144 16.83 10.91 -42.69
N VAL A 145 16.16 10.63 -43.79
CA VAL A 145 15.24 9.51 -44.03
C VAL A 145 15.48 8.91 -45.41
N THR A 146 14.86 7.78 -45.70
CA THR A 146 14.92 7.18 -47.04
C THR A 146 13.95 7.87 -48.00
N VAL A 147 14.24 7.80 -49.29
CA VAL A 147 13.36 8.33 -50.35
C VAL A 147 12.00 7.61 -50.33
N GLU A 148 11.99 6.32 -49.99
CA GLU A 148 10.77 5.52 -49.82
C GLU A 148 9.86 6.12 -48.74
N PHE A 149 10.41 6.50 -47.58
CA PHE A 149 9.63 7.12 -46.50
C PHE A 149 9.04 8.47 -46.90
N VAL A 150 9.77 9.28 -47.69
CA VAL A 150 9.24 10.54 -48.24
C VAL A 150 8.06 10.26 -49.19
N ASN A 151 8.16 9.24 -50.03
CA ASN A 151 7.08 8.83 -50.94
C ASN A 151 5.86 8.28 -50.17
N GLU A 152 6.04 7.54 -49.09
CA GLU A 152 4.95 7.08 -48.22
C GLU A 152 4.20 8.26 -47.60
N VAL A 153 4.93 9.23 -47.05
CA VAL A 153 4.32 10.46 -46.49
C VAL A 153 3.60 11.26 -47.58
N GLN A 154 4.17 11.35 -48.79
CA GLN A 154 3.52 12.02 -49.93
C GLN A 154 2.22 11.30 -50.35
N ALA A 155 2.21 9.97 -50.36
CA ALA A 155 1.02 9.18 -50.67
C ALA A 155 -0.07 9.33 -49.60
N GLU A 156 0.30 9.41 -48.31
CA GLU A 156 -0.65 9.70 -47.23
C GLU A 156 -1.30 11.10 -47.39
N ILE A 157 -0.50 12.14 -47.70
CA ILE A 157 -1.05 13.48 -47.97
C ILE A 157 -2.04 13.42 -49.14
N ALA A 158 -1.71 12.72 -50.23
CA ALA A 158 -2.60 12.59 -51.39
C ALA A 158 -3.90 11.82 -51.07
N LYS A 159 -3.85 10.87 -50.13
CA LYS A 159 -5.00 10.06 -49.69
C LYS A 159 -5.96 10.81 -48.77
N TYR A 160 -5.45 11.72 -47.94
CA TYR A 160 -6.23 12.49 -46.95
C TYR A 160 -6.41 13.98 -47.30
N GLY A 161 -5.81 14.47 -48.38
CA GLY A 161 -5.85 15.87 -48.84
C GLY A 161 -7.03 16.25 -49.76
N HIS A 162 -7.97 15.34 -49.99
CA HIS A 162 -9.27 15.62 -50.61
C HIS A 162 -10.38 15.57 -49.55
N GLY A 163 -10.48 16.64 -48.76
CA GLY A 163 -11.57 16.92 -47.84
C GLY A 163 -11.83 18.41 -47.79
#